data_AF-A0A7Y4H1H1-F1
#
_entry.id   AF-A0A7Y4H1H1-F1
#
_cell.length_a   1.000
_cell.length_b   1.000
_cell.length_c   1.000
_cell.angle_alpha   90.00
_cell.angle_beta   90.00
_cell.angle_gamma   90.00
#
_symmetry.space_group_name_H-M   'P 1'
#
loop_
_entity.id
_entity.type
_entity.pdbx_description
1 polymer ?
#
loop_
_entity_poly.entity_id
_entity_poly.type
_entity_poly.pdbx_seq_one_letter_code
_entity_poly.pdbx_strand_id
1 'polypeptide(L)'
;MKLHPADIESRSAVLAVQSLQSAGECADLAIELADGRLSAIELLPRMGIDRVCRQILGSVPPIRLDREWYVLVRLAGQDDPSEKLEAVISRGPEQDLVSDAIIAQSSSQEAKLWLIRDSFPSSTAISGLH
;
A
#
# COMPACT_ATOMS: atom_id res chain seq x y z
N MET A 1 8.35 27.78 19.35
CA MET A 1 7.31 27.41 18.38
C MET A 1 6.68 26.12 18.87
N LYS A 2 5.40 26.14 19.28
CA LYS A 2 4.68 24.93 19.69
C LYS A 2 3.89 24.44 18.47
N LEU A 3 4.30 23.30 17.93
CA LEU A 3 3.50 22.54 16.96
C LEU A 3 2.82 21.42 17.75
N HIS A 4 1.53 21.58 18.00
CA HIS A 4 0.67 20.43 18.19
C HIS A 4 0.15 20.12 16.78
N PRO A 5 0.61 19.05 16.11
CA PRO A 5 -0.15 18.56 14.97
C PRO A 5 -1.54 18.23 15.51
N ALA A 6 -2.59 18.69 14.82
CA ALA A 6 -3.89 18.09 15.00
C ALA A 6 -3.73 16.58 14.73
N ASP A 7 -4.36 15.73 15.55
CA ASP A 7 -4.25 14.28 15.41
C ASP A 7 -4.57 13.89 13.96
N ILE A 8 -3.54 13.51 13.20
CA ILE A 8 -3.71 13.10 11.81
C ILE A 8 -4.08 11.62 11.87
N GLU A 9 -5.32 11.31 11.53
CA GLU A 9 -5.74 9.92 11.33
C GLU A 9 -5.26 9.43 9.97
N SER A 10 -4.73 8.20 9.94
CA SER A 10 -4.32 7.53 8.71
C SER A 10 -4.85 6.11 8.63
N ARG A 11 -5.05 5.64 7.40
CA ARG A 11 -5.31 4.24 7.09
C ARG A 11 -4.51 3.85 5.86
N SER A 12 -3.93 2.66 5.91
CA SER A 12 -3.18 2.06 4.80
C SER A 12 -3.83 0.77 4.33
N ALA A 13 -3.72 0.48 3.03
CA ALA A 13 -4.10 -0.80 2.46
C ALA A 13 -3.06 -1.31 1.47
N VAL A 14 -2.98 -2.63 1.33
CA VAL A 14 -2.27 -3.31 0.24
C VAL A 14 -3.30 -3.87 -0.73
N LEU A 15 -3.14 -3.58 -2.02
CA LEU A 15 -4.00 -4.03 -3.10
C LEU A 15 -3.20 -4.93 -4.06
N ALA A 16 -3.72 -6.09 -4.39
CA ALA A 16 -3.16 -7.00 -5.40
C ALA A 16 -3.70 -6.61 -6.78
N VAL A 17 -2.82 -6.08 -7.64
CA VAL A 17 -3.23 -5.53 -8.95
C VAL A 17 -2.90 -6.47 -10.10
N GLN A 18 -3.66 -6.41 -11.19
CA GLN A 18 -3.51 -7.35 -12.31
C GLN A 18 -2.21 -7.18 -13.09
N SER A 19 -1.71 -5.94 -13.18
CA SER A 19 -0.54 -5.60 -13.99
C SER A 19 0.09 -4.30 -13.51
N LEU A 20 1.27 -3.97 -14.06
CA LEU A 20 1.90 -2.67 -13.83
C LEU A 20 1.04 -1.51 -14.34
N GLN A 21 0.31 -1.70 -15.44
CA GLN A 21 -0.63 -0.71 -15.95
C GLN A 21 -1.78 -0.49 -14.95
N SER A 22 -2.36 -1.57 -14.44
CA SER A 22 -3.43 -1.52 -13.44
C SER A 22 -2.97 -0.85 -12.13
N ALA A 23 -1.67 -0.89 -11.81
CA ALA A 23 -1.11 -0.15 -10.69
C ALA A 23 -1.19 1.37 -10.89
N GLY A 24 -0.92 1.84 -12.12
CA GLY A 24 -1.06 3.25 -12.49
C GLY A 24 -2.52 3.70 -12.48
N GLU A 25 -3.41 2.90 -13.07
CA GLU A 25 -4.85 3.17 -13.06
C GLU A 25 -5.43 3.16 -11.62
N CYS A 26 -4.94 2.27 -10.76
CA CYS A 26 -5.26 2.27 -9.33
C CYS A 26 -4.75 3.53 -8.62
N ALA A 27 -3.62 4.09 -9.04
CA ALA A 27 -3.10 5.34 -8.49
C ALA A 27 -3.97 6.53 -8.87
N ASP A 28 -4.38 6.61 -10.14
CA ASP A 28 -5.29 7.65 -10.63
C ASP A 28 -6.63 7.60 -9.88
N LEU A 29 -7.19 6.40 -9.71
CA LEU A 29 -8.40 6.17 -8.93
C LEU A 29 -8.25 6.61 -7.46
N ALA A 30 -7.11 6.31 -6.84
CA ALA A 30 -6.82 6.72 -5.47
C ALA A 30 -6.72 8.25 -5.34
N ILE A 31 -6.11 8.93 -6.32
CA ILE A 31 -6.03 10.39 -6.38
C ILE A 31 -7.43 11.01 -6.50
N GLU A 32 -8.27 10.47 -7.39
CA GLU A 32 -9.63 10.94 -7.62
C GLU A 32 -10.49 10.82 -6.35
N LEU A 33 -10.48 9.65 -5.71
CA LEU A 33 -11.39 9.35 -4.60
C LEU A 33 -10.88 9.82 -3.23
N ALA A 34 -9.57 10.03 -3.06
CA ALA A 34 -9.02 10.48 -1.79
C ALA A 34 -9.42 11.90 -1.42
N ASP A 35 -9.80 12.73 -2.41
CA ASP A 35 -10.16 14.15 -2.24
C ASP A 35 -9.12 14.87 -1.36
N GLY A 36 -7.88 14.88 -1.89
CA GLY A 36 -6.71 15.52 -1.28
C GLY A 36 -6.08 14.79 -0.09
N ARG A 37 -6.62 13.65 0.35
CA ARG A 37 -6.12 12.89 1.51
C ARG A 37 -5.04 11.84 1.16
N LEU A 38 -4.66 11.70 -0.10
CA LEU A 38 -3.63 10.74 -0.51
C LEU A 38 -2.27 11.19 0.02
N SER A 39 -1.73 10.43 0.98
CA SER A 39 -0.47 10.75 1.66
C SER A 39 0.71 9.93 1.18
N ALA A 40 0.45 8.74 0.63
CA ALA A 40 1.45 7.90 -0.01
C ALA A 40 0.81 6.89 -0.96
N ILE A 41 1.56 6.55 -2.00
CA ILE A 41 1.26 5.45 -2.90
C ILE A 41 2.57 4.81 -3.37
N GLU A 42 2.70 3.51 -3.18
CA GLU A 42 3.95 2.78 -3.37
C GLU A 42 3.69 1.51 -4.18
N LEU A 43 4.50 1.26 -5.20
CA LEU A 43 4.48 0.03 -5.96
C LEU A 43 5.37 -1.01 -5.29
N LEU A 44 4.82 -2.19 -5.01
CA LEU A 44 5.51 -3.31 -4.37
C LEU A 44 5.55 -4.51 -5.32
N PRO A 45 6.69 -4.84 -5.95
CA PRO A 45 6.82 -6.10 -6.66
C PRO A 45 6.76 -7.28 -5.68
N ARG A 46 6.10 -8.37 -6.09
CA ARG A 46 6.01 -9.63 -5.34
C ARG A 46 7.37 -10.09 -4.83
N MET A 47 8.40 -10.06 -5.69
CA MET A 47 9.75 -10.51 -5.32
C MET A 47 10.34 -9.71 -4.14
N GLY A 48 9.97 -8.43 -4.00
CA GLY A 48 10.39 -7.58 -2.90
C GLY A 48 9.74 -8.03 -1.59
N ILE A 49 8.42 -8.24 -1.61
CA ILE A 49 7.65 -8.75 -0.47
C ILE A 49 8.20 -10.13 -0.04
N ASP A 50 8.32 -11.07 -0.98
CA ASP A 50 8.83 -12.42 -0.74
C ASP A 50 10.25 -12.41 -0.14
N ARG A 51 11.10 -11.49 -0.58
CA ARG A 51 12.46 -11.36 -0.03
C ARG A 51 12.41 -10.84 1.40
N VAL A 52 11.67 -9.78 1.66
CA VAL A 52 11.57 -9.20 3.01
C VAL A 52 11.00 -10.20 4.01
N CYS A 53 9.92 -10.89 3.67
CA CYS A 53 9.32 -11.89 4.55
C CYS A 53 10.25 -13.07 4.86
N ARG A 54 11.20 -13.39 3.96
CA ARG A 54 12.24 -14.40 4.23
C ARG A 54 13.39 -13.90 5.10
N GLN A 55 13.68 -12.60 5.06
CA GLN A 55 14.80 -12.01 5.82
C GLN A 55 14.40 -11.60 7.23
N ILE A 56 13.16 -11.16 7.43
CA ILE A 56 12.67 -10.68 8.73
C ILE A 56 11.98 -11.84 9.45
N LEU A 57 12.57 -12.30 10.56
CA LEU A 57 11.99 -13.36 11.38
C LEU A 57 10.58 -12.99 11.86
N GLY A 58 9.60 -13.86 11.60
CA GLY A 58 8.21 -13.66 11.99
C GLY A 58 7.42 -12.70 11.08
N SER A 59 8.02 -12.19 10.02
CA SER A 59 7.30 -11.46 8.97
C SER A 59 6.61 -12.45 8.02
N VAL A 60 5.36 -12.16 7.67
CA VAL A 60 4.57 -12.92 6.71
C VAL A 60 3.97 -11.95 5.69
N PRO A 61 3.70 -12.40 4.45
CA PRO A 61 3.00 -11.58 3.49
C PRO A 61 1.65 -11.08 4.07
N PRO A 62 1.29 -9.80 3.85
CA PRO A 62 0.07 -9.23 4.41
C PRO A 62 -1.17 -9.75 3.69
N ILE A 63 -1.00 -10.26 2.47
CA ILE A 63 -2.02 -10.79 1.58
C ILE A 63 -1.44 -11.98 0.81
N ARG A 64 -2.29 -12.82 0.23
CA ARG A 64 -1.83 -13.94 -0.61
C ARG A 64 -1.07 -13.41 -1.82
N LEU A 65 0.13 -13.95 -2.05
CA LEU A 65 1.03 -13.45 -3.10
C LEU A 65 0.82 -14.14 -4.46
N ASP A 66 -0.35 -13.95 -5.07
CA ASP A 66 -0.75 -14.53 -6.37
C ASP A 66 -0.63 -13.60 -7.58
N ARG A 67 -0.23 -12.34 -7.38
CA ARG A 67 0.05 -11.34 -8.42
C ARG A 67 1.53 -10.99 -8.46
N GLU A 68 1.97 -10.38 -9.55
CA GLU A 68 3.34 -9.87 -9.66
C GLU A 68 3.51 -8.50 -8.99
N TRP A 69 2.43 -7.72 -8.92
CA TRP A 69 2.43 -6.34 -8.47
C TRP A 69 1.39 -6.10 -7.38
N TYR A 70 1.77 -5.27 -6.42
CA TYR A 70 0.93 -4.82 -5.33
C TYR A 70 1.08 -3.31 -5.18
N VAL A 71 0.03 -2.65 -4.70
CA VAL A 71 0.05 -1.22 -4.38
C VAL A 71 -0.18 -1.06 -2.89
N LEU A 72 0.72 -0.35 -2.20
CA LEU A 72 0.49 0.14 -0.84
C LEU A 72 0.03 1.58 -0.94
N VAL A 73 -1.19 1.85 -0.49
CA VAL A 73 -1.81 3.18 -0.46
C VAL A 73 -2.01 3.61 0.98
N ARG A 74 -1.82 4.91 1.26
CA ARG A 74 -2.17 5.51 2.56
C ARG A 74 -2.92 6.81 2.38
N LEU A 75 -4.09 6.87 3.01
CA LEU A 75 -4.84 8.11 3.16
C LEU A 75 -4.60 8.68 4.56
N ALA A 76 -4.53 10.01 4.67
CA ALA A 76 -4.36 10.71 5.93
C ALA A 76 -5.17 12.02 5.96
N GLY A 77 -5.74 12.36 7.11
CA GLY A 77 -6.59 13.54 7.27
C GLY A 77 -6.85 13.91 8.73
N GLN A 78 -7.67 14.93 8.96
CA GLN A 78 -8.11 15.33 10.30
C GLN A 78 -9.13 14.36 10.92
N ASP A 79 -9.82 13.60 10.07
CA ASP A 79 -10.82 12.59 10.45
C ASP A 79 -10.43 11.25 9.81
N ASP A 80 -11.02 10.15 10.32
CA ASP A 80 -10.79 8.79 9.82
C ASP A 80 -11.02 8.70 8.28
N PRO A 81 -9.99 8.32 7.49
CA PRO A 81 -10.13 8.19 6.04
C PRO A 81 -10.63 6.81 5.57
N SER A 82 -11.08 5.93 6.48
CA SER A 82 -11.50 4.55 6.17
C SER A 82 -12.52 4.46 5.03
N GLU A 83 -13.60 5.26 5.07
CA GLU A 83 -14.64 5.23 4.02
C GLU A 83 -14.10 5.55 2.62
N LYS A 84 -13.17 6.51 2.51
CA LYS A 84 -12.56 6.85 1.23
C LYS A 84 -11.63 5.74 0.74
N LEU A 85 -10.90 5.12 1.66
CA LEU A 85 -10.02 4.00 1.33
C LEU A 85 -10.83 2.77 0.89
N GLU A 86 -11.94 2.49 1.55
CA GLU A 86 -12.90 1.45 1.14
C GLU A 86 -13.52 1.73 -0.22
N ALA A 87 -13.81 3.00 -0.54
CA ALA A 87 -14.28 3.39 -1.86
C ALA A 87 -13.25 3.09 -2.97
N VAL A 88 -11.97 3.40 -2.74
CA VAL A 88 -10.88 3.04 -3.67
C VAL A 88 -10.83 1.54 -3.92
N ILE A 89 -10.89 0.74 -2.85
CA ILE A 89 -10.83 -0.72 -2.93
C ILE A 89 -12.07 -1.29 -3.64
N SER A 90 -13.25 -0.78 -3.33
CA SER A 90 -14.51 -1.29 -3.90
C SER A 90 -14.65 -1.01 -5.40
N ARG A 91 -14.06 0.09 -5.88
CA ARG A 91 -14.06 0.46 -7.31
C ARG A 91 -13.02 -0.31 -8.13
N GLY A 92 -11.96 -0.81 -7.51
CA GLY A 92 -10.89 -1.54 -8.19
C GLY A 92 -11.36 -2.79 -8.96
N PRO A 93 -12.18 -3.69 -8.36
CA PRO A 93 -12.72 -4.86 -9.05
C PRO A 93 -13.66 -4.53 -10.22
N GLU A 94 -14.44 -3.45 -10.14
CA GLU A 94 -15.37 -3.03 -11.22
C GLU A 94 -14.63 -2.74 -12.53
N GLN A 95 -13.36 -2.38 -12.43
CA GLN A 95 -12.48 -2.03 -13.55
C GLN A 95 -11.43 -3.11 -13.84
N ASP A 96 -11.54 -4.30 -13.23
CA ASP A 96 -10.55 -5.38 -13.29
C ASP A 96 -9.13 -4.91 -12.90
N LEU A 97 -9.01 -3.97 -11.96
CA LEU A 97 -7.71 -3.43 -11.53
C LEU A 97 -7.14 -4.19 -10.34
N VAL A 98 -8.01 -4.45 -9.37
CA VAL A 98 -7.68 -5.02 -8.05
C VAL A 98 -8.40 -6.34 -7.89
N SER A 99 -7.63 -7.37 -7.55
CA SER A 99 -8.14 -8.75 -7.38
C SER A 99 -8.31 -9.16 -5.92
N ASP A 100 -7.58 -8.51 -5.01
CA ASP A 100 -7.68 -8.73 -3.57
C ASP A 100 -7.11 -7.49 -2.85
N ALA A 101 -7.55 -7.22 -1.63
CA ALA A 101 -7.04 -6.12 -0.84
C ALA A 101 -7.12 -6.39 0.66
N ILE A 102 -6.18 -5.82 1.42
CA ILE A 102 -6.23 -5.82 2.88
C ILE A 102 -6.04 -4.41 3.43
N ILE A 103 -6.96 -4.00 4.31
CA ILE A 103 -6.91 -2.72 5.03
C ILE A 103 -6.31 -2.96 6.41
N ALA A 104 -5.36 -2.12 6.81
CA ALA A 104 -4.87 -2.12 8.18
C ALA A 104 -5.95 -1.60 9.13
N GLN A 105 -6.38 -2.44 10.07
CA GLN A 105 -7.42 -2.11 11.06
C GLN A 105 -6.86 -1.53 12.38
N SER A 106 -5.54 -1.28 12.43
CA SER A 106 -4.90 -0.60 13.56
C SER A 106 -3.56 -0.03 13.14
N SER A 107 -3.04 0.94 13.91
CA SER A 107 -1.71 1.52 13.69
C SER A 107 -0.59 0.47 13.75
N SER A 108 -0.77 -0.62 14.52
CA SER A 108 0.19 -1.73 14.55
C SER A 108 0.16 -2.55 13.26
N GLN A 109 -1.02 -2.77 12.67
CA GLN A 109 -1.13 -3.41 11.36
C GLN A 109 -0.55 -2.51 10.27
N GLU A 110 -0.85 -1.21 10.31
CA GLU A 110 -0.31 -0.22 9.37
C GLU A 110 1.23 -0.21 9.41
N ALA A 111 1.82 -0.17 10.61
CA ALA A 111 3.28 -0.23 10.78
C ALA A 111 3.89 -1.51 10.19
N LYS A 112 3.19 -2.66 10.23
CA LYS A 112 3.66 -3.90 9.61
C LYS A 112 3.64 -3.83 8.08
N LEU A 113 2.64 -3.17 7.49
CA LEU A 113 2.60 -2.94 6.04
C LEU A 113 3.78 -2.06 5.60
N TRP A 114 4.01 -0.97 6.33
CA TRP A 114 5.11 -0.04 6.05
C TRP A 114 6.49 -0.66 6.29
N LEU A 115 6.64 -1.50 7.32
CA LEU A 115 7.87 -2.25 7.57
C LEU A 115 8.28 -3.09 6.35
N ILE A 116 7.32 -3.70 5.65
CA ILE A 116 7.62 -4.49 4.45
C ILE A 116 8.21 -3.60 3.37
N ARG A 117 7.55 -2.48 3.06
CA ARG A 117 8.01 -1.52 2.04
C ARG A 117 9.37 -0.92 2.41
N ASP A 118 9.53 -0.47 3.64
CA ASP A 118 10.75 0.22 4.10
C ASP A 118 11.96 -0.73 4.20
N SER A 119 11.71 -2.03 4.28
CA SER A 119 12.75 -3.07 4.23
C SER A 119 13.17 -3.45 2.81
N PHE A 120 12.58 -2.84 1.77
CA PHE A 120 13.07 -3.01 0.42
C PHE A 120 14.46 -2.37 0.34
N PRO A 121 15.49 -3.09 -0.15
CA PRO A 121 16.79 -2.49 -0.30
C PRO A 121 16.72 -1.34 -1.29
N SER A 122 17.54 -0.33 -1.03
CA SER A 122 17.71 0.82 -1.91
C SER A 122 18.05 0.34 -3.33
N SER A 123 17.49 1.03 -4.33
CA SER A 123 17.56 0.70 -5.77
C SER A 123 18.97 0.34 -6.27
N THR A 124 20.03 0.84 -5.61
CA THR A 124 21.44 0.50 -5.86
C THR A 124 21.77 -1.00 -5.76
N ALA A 125 20.99 -1.80 -5.03
CA ALA A 125 21.23 -3.24 -4.87
C ALA A 125 20.56 -4.12 -5.95
N ILE A 126 19.78 -3.54 -6.87
CA ILE A 126 18.97 -4.29 -7.85
C ILE A 126 19.73 -4.53 -9.19
N SER A 127 20.95 -3.97 -9.37
CA SER A 127 21.78 -4.14 -10.57
C SER A 127 22.62 -5.44 -10.62
N GLY A 128 22.22 -6.48 -9.89
CA GLY A 128 23.04 -7.68 -9.69
C GLY A 128 22.62 -8.94 -10.46
N LEU A 129 21.76 -8.84 -11.48
CA LEU A 129 21.43 -9.98 -12.35
C LEU A 129 21.60 -9.57 -13.81
N HIS A 130 22.77 -9.90 -14.33
CA HIS A 130 23.12 -9.93 -15.75
C HIS A 130 23.63 -11.34 -16.09
#